data_AF-A0A968PP01-F1
#
_entry.id   AF-A0A968PP01-F1
#
_cell.length_a   1.000
_cell.length_b   1.000
_cell.length_c   1.000
_cell.angle_alpha   90.00
_cell.angle_beta   90.00
_cell.angle_gamma   90.00
#
_symmetry.space_group_name_H-M   'P 1'
#
loop_
_entity.id
_entity.type
_entity.pdbx_description
1 polymer ?
#
loop_
_entity_poly.entity_id
_entity_poly.type
_entity_poly.pdbx_seq_one_letter_code
_entity_poly.pdbx_strand_id
1 'polypeptide(L)'
;MTYIQRIIFSLALVLALVFGFTKTTLAHEVAVRANIQTRTANGVATYSENNLPRNAQVTAIEIVAYYSTGEPMADGQVRVYAPGDSEPWRTGRCDRQGRYTFTPDLSRRGRWTVRVESEGHSNFINIVL
;
A
#
# COMPACT_ATOMS: atom_id res chain seq x y z
N MET A 1 18.80 -9.05 -69.94
CA MET A 1 20.26 -9.00 -69.73
C MET A 1 20.49 -8.04 -68.56
N THR A 2 21.09 -8.35 -67.41
CA THR A 2 21.83 -9.53 -66.93
C THR A 2 21.99 -9.35 -65.39
N TYR A 3 21.74 -10.43 -64.64
CA TYR A 3 22.29 -10.81 -63.32
C TYR A 3 22.57 -9.78 -62.22
N ILE A 4 21.91 -9.97 -61.06
CA ILE A 4 22.55 -9.83 -59.74
C ILE A 4 22.20 -11.08 -58.92
N GLN A 5 23.17 -11.98 -58.77
CA GLN A 5 23.11 -13.10 -57.82
C GLN A 5 23.80 -12.70 -56.51
N ARG A 6 22.99 -12.78 -55.43
CA ARG A 6 23.21 -13.51 -54.16
C ARG A 6 24.57 -13.37 -53.44
N ILE A 7 24.52 -13.04 -52.14
CA ILE A 7 24.94 -13.91 -51.00
C ILE A 7 24.30 -13.33 -49.69
N ILE A 8 23.17 -13.91 -49.23
CA ILE A 8 22.99 -14.79 -48.04
C ILE A 8 22.73 -13.99 -46.73
N PHE A 9 21.44 -13.79 -46.39
CA PHE A 9 20.64 -14.54 -45.40
C PHE A 9 21.01 -14.26 -43.93
N SER A 10 20.16 -13.47 -43.26
CA SER A 10 19.69 -13.82 -41.92
C SER A 10 18.28 -13.27 -41.74
N LEU A 11 17.41 -14.19 -41.35
CA LEU A 11 15.97 -14.17 -41.41
C LEU A 11 15.39 -13.24 -40.33
N ALA A 12 15.03 -12.01 -40.68
CA ALA A 12 14.05 -11.24 -39.91
C ALA A 12 12.75 -11.25 -40.70
N LEU A 13 12.07 -12.40 -40.67
CA LEU A 13 10.69 -12.49 -41.11
C LEU A 13 9.89 -11.53 -40.21
N VAL A 14 9.52 -10.39 -40.79
CA VAL A 14 8.44 -9.54 -40.31
C VAL A 14 7.18 -10.38 -40.41
N LEU A 15 6.88 -11.12 -39.34
CA LEU A 15 5.54 -11.56 -39.06
C LEU A 15 5.08 -10.78 -37.83
N ALA A 16 4.40 -9.67 -38.11
CA ALA A 16 3.48 -9.04 -37.20
C ALA A 16 2.33 -10.04 -36.92
N LEU A 17 2.61 -11.04 -36.09
CA LEU A 17 1.61 -11.87 -35.45
C LEU A 17 1.36 -11.26 -34.10
N VAL A 18 0.19 -10.61 -33.99
CA VAL A 18 -0.65 -10.43 -32.82
C VAL A 18 -0.10 -11.11 -31.55
N PHE A 19 0.89 -10.47 -30.94
CA PHE A 19 1.19 -10.63 -29.54
C PHE A 19 1.22 -9.22 -28.99
N GLY A 20 0.06 -8.81 -28.49
CA GLY A 20 0.02 -7.81 -27.45
C GLY A 20 0.87 -8.33 -26.31
N PHE A 21 2.17 -8.06 -26.35
CA PHE A 21 2.93 -7.87 -25.13
C PHE A 21 2.43 -6.54 -24.58
N THR A 22 1.25 -6.58 -23.98
CA THR A 22 1.04 -5.81 -22.77
C THR A 22 2.31 -6.05 -21.97
N LYS A 23 3.10 -5.01 -21.69
CA LYS A 23 3.90 -5.07 -20.48
C LYS A 23 2.86 -5.19 -19.38
N THR A 24 2.45 -6.41 -19.08
CA THR A 24 1.78 -6.73 -17.83
C THR A 24 2.89 -6.46 -16.82
N THR A 25 2.99 -5.21 -16.38
CA THR A 25 3.70 -4.94 -15.14
C THR A 25 3.04 -5.89 -14.16
N LEU A 26 3.79 -6.86 -13.66
CA LEU A 26 3.44 -7.52 -12.40
C LEU A 26 3.47 -6.38 -11.38
N ALA A 27 2.40 -5.58 -11.31
CA ALA A 27 2.32 -4.51 -10.36
C ALA A 27 2.24 -5.22 -9.01
N HIS A 28 3.37 -5.24 -8.29
CA HIS A 28 3.38 -5.61 -6.89
C HIS A 28 2.56 -4.52 -6.18
N GLU A 29 1.25 -4.69 -6.12
CA GLU A 29 0.36 -3.77 -5.43
C GLU A 29 0.63 -3.88 -3.93
N VAL A 30 0.38 -2.80 -3.18
CA VAL A 30 0.53 -2.78 -1.73
C VAL A 30 -0.85 -2.81 -1.12
N ALA A 31 -1.19 -3.85 -0.39
CA ALA A 31 -2.39 -3.90 0.43
C ALA A 31 -2.11 -3.28 1.80
N VAL A 32 -3.03 -2.46 2.29
CA VAL A 32 -2.96 -1.83 3.62
C VAL A 32 -4.28 -2.03 4.34
N ARG A 33 -4.21 -2.43 5.60
CA ARG A 33 -5.37 -2.51 6.50
C ARG A 33 -5.09 -1.83 7.83
N ALA A 34 -6.14 -1.40 8.53
CA ALA A 34 -6.05 -0.87 9.88
C ALA A 34 -6.79 -1.79 10.87
N ASN A 35 -6.10 -2.17 11.95
CA ASN A 35 -6.67 -2.80 13.12
C ASN A 35 -6.78 -1.74 14.23
N ILE A 36 -7.99 -1.30 14.51
CA ILE A 36 -8.30 -0.21 15.45
C ILE A 36 -8.72 -0.82 16.79
N GLN A 37 -7.88 -0.67 17.81
CA GLN A 37 -8.15 -1.13 19.15
C GLN A 37 -8.98 -0.09 19.90
N THR A 38 -10.09 -0.52 20.48
CA THR A 38 -11.01 0.33 21.23
C THR A 38 -11.24 -0.24 22.63
N ARG A 39 -11.45 0.65 23.60
CA ARG A 39 -11.87 0.28 24.95
C ARG A 39 -13.39 0.21 25.02
N THR A 40 -13.88 -0.85 25.62
CA THR A 40 -15.30 -1.13 25.87
C THR A 40 -15.51 -1.43 27.36
N ALA A 41 -16.76 -1.51 27.81
CA ALA A 41 -17.08 -1.94 29.17
C ALA A 41 -16.57 -3.37 29.47
N ASN A 42 -16.43 -4.21 28.44
CA ASN A 42 -16.05 -5.61 28.54
C ASN A 42 -14.57 -5.87 28.23
N GLY A 43 -13.74 -4.83 28.09
CA GLY A 43 -12.32 -4.94 27.75
C GLY A 43 -11.97 -4.27 26.42
N VAL A 44 -11.04 -4.88 25.66
CA VAL A 44 -10.55 -4.34 24.38
C VAL A 44 -11.24 -5.04 23.22
N ALA A 45 -11.74 -4.26 22.26
CA ALA A 45 -12.26 -4.76 20.99
C ALA A 45 -11.41 -4.24 19.82
N THR A 46 -11.33 -5.00 18.73
CA THR A 46 -10.62 -4.59 17.51
C THR A 46 -11.61 -4.45 16.36
N TYR A 47 -11.53 -3.33 15.66
CA TYR A 47 -12.36 -2.98 14.50
C TYR A 47 -11.48 -2.68 13.29
N SER A 48 -12.03 -2.79 12.08
CA SER A 48 -11.40 -2.22 10.89
C SER A 48 -11.83 -0.76 10.68
N GLU A 49 -11.14 -0.06 9.79
CA GLU A 49 -11.48 1.30 9.36
C GLU A 49 -12.92 1.44 8.82
N ASN A 50 -13.47 0.36 8.27
CA ASN A 50 -14.80 0.36 7.63
C ASN A 50 -15.94 0.07 8.62
N ASN A 51 -15.65 -0.37 9.85
CA ASN A 51 -16.67 -0.79 10.80
C ASN A 51 -16.41 -0.25 12.22
N LEU A 52 -15.79 0.92 12.33
CA LEU A 52 -15.56 1.57 13.62
C LEU A 52 -16.86 2.24 14.14
N PRO A 53 -17.34 1.93 15.36
CA PRO A 53 -18.46 2.64 15.95
C PRO A 53 -18.15 4.12 16.18
N ARG A 54 -19.12 5.02 15.89
CA ARG A 54 -18.94 6.49 16.00
C ARG A 54 -18.39 6.97 17.35
N ASN A 55 -18.76 6.31 18.44
CA ASN A 55 -18.39 6.69 19.81
C ASN A 55 -17.35 5.73 20.42
N ALA A 56 -16.63 4.99 19.58
CA ALA A 56 -15.61 4.06 20.06
C ALA A 56 -14.48 4.81 20.79
N GLN A 57 -14.07 4.29 21.95
CA GLN A 57 -12.92 4.81 22.67
C GLN A 57 -11.64 4.22 22.09
N VAL A 58 -11.14 4.78 21.00
CA VAL A 58 -9.91 4.30 20.35
C VAL A 58 -8.72 4.44 21.29
N THR A 59 -7.84 3.44 21.30
CA THR A 59 -6.66 3.38 22.18
C THR A 59 -5.37 3.17 21.40
N ALA A 60 -5.43 2.44 20.28
CA ALA A 60 -4.31 2.25 19.37
C ALA A 60 -4.83 1.92 17.96
N ILE A 61 -4.00 2.20 16.96
CA ILE A 61 -4.21 1.80 15.57
C ILE A 61 -2.95 1.06 15.13
N GLU A 62 -3.12 -0.18 14.71
CA GLU A 62 -2.09 -0.96 14.02
C GLU A 62 -2.37 -0.91 12.51
N ILE A 63 -1.39 -0.47 11.75
CA ILE A 63 -1.36 -0.56 10.29
C ILE A 63 -0.65 -1.84 9.94
N VAL A 64 -1.20 -2.59 8.98
CA VAL A 64 -0.52 -3.76 8.43
C VAL A 64 -0.45 -3.63 6.92
N ALA A 65 0.78 -3.70 6.38
CA ALA A 65 1.07 -3.52 4.97
C ALA A 65 1.73 -4.79 4.39
N TYR A 66 1.20 -5.25 3.25
CA TYR A 66 1.69 -6.41 2.51
C TYR A 66 1.78 -6.08 1.02
N TYR A 67 2.72 -6.70 0.33
CA TYR A 67 2.68 -6.75 -1.12
C TYR A 67 1.57 -7.70 -1.60
N SER A 68 1.12 -7.57 -2.84
CA SER A 68 0.13 -8.46 -3.45
C SER A 68 0.59 -9.91 -3.54
N THR A 69 1.90 -10.16 -3.39
CA THR A 69 2.51 -11.49 -3.22
C THR A 69 2.20 -12.12 -1.86
N GLY A 70 1.70 -11.36 -0.90
CA GLY A 70 1.48 -11.76 0.49
C GLY A 70 2.68 -11.52 1.42
N GLU A 71 3.80 -11.04 0.88
CA GLU A 71 4.99 -10.72 1.67
C GLU A 71 4.77 -9.46 2.52
N PRO A 72 5.20 -9.45 3.80
CA PRO A 72 5.11 -8.26 4.63
C PRO A 72 5.97 -7.14 4.06
N MET A 73 5.45 -5.92 4.07
CA MET A 73 6.25 -4.73 3.74
C MET A 73 7.14 -4.35 4.94
N ALA A 74 8.15 -5.18 5.21
CA ALA A 74 9.10 -4.96 6.29
C ALA A 74 9.94 -3.70 6.05
N ASP A 75 10.23 -2.95 7.13
CA ASP A 75 10.99 -1.69 7.11
C ASP A 75 10.38 -0.56 6.24
N GLY A 76 9.17 -0.77 5.71
CA GLY A 76 8.44 0.22 4.91
C GLY A 76 8.22 1.51 5.69
N GLN A 77 8.45 2.65 5.03
CA GLN A 77 8.29 3.97 5.63
C GLN A 77 6.81 4.27 5.84
N VAL A 78 6.46 4.67 7.06
CA VAL A 78 5.11 5.10 7.43
C VAL A 78 5.09 6.60 7.68
N ARG A 79 4.06 7.28 7.14
CA ARG A 79 3.74 8.69 7.41
C ARG A 79 2.28 8.80 7.80
N VAL A 80 2.02 9.31 9.00
CA VAL A 80 0.69 9.54 9.56
C VAL A 80 0.38 11.02 9.51
N TYR A 81 -0.70 11.36 8.83
CA TYR A 81 -1.22 12.72 8.71
C TYR A 81 -2.49 12.81 9.55
N ALA A 82 -2.49 13.74 10.49
CA ALA A 82 -3.66 14.02 11.31
C ALA A 82 -4.62 14.97 10.55
N PRO A 83 -5.89 15.08 10.98
CA PRO A 83 -6.89 15.89 10.28
C PRO A 83 -6.42 17.33 10.11
N GLY A 84 -6.42 17.79 8.85
CA GLY A 84 -6.04 19.16 8.47
C GLY A 84 -4.54 19.39 8.25
N ASP A 85 -3.67 18.43 8.57
CA ASP A 85 -2.22 18.62 8.39
C ASP A 85 -1.78 18.30 6.96
N SER A 86 -0.93 19.17 6.39
CA SER A 86 -0.20 18.91 5.14
C SER A 86 1.11 18.15 5.37
N GLU A 87 1.69 18.26 6.57
CA GLU A 87 2.91 17.57 6.97
C GLU A 87 2.61 16.35 7.85
N PRO A 88 3.47 15.32 7.86
CA PRO A 88 3.27 14.16 8.73
C PRO A 88 3.27 14.57 10.21
N TRP A 89 2.19 14.28 10.91
CA TRP A 89 2.11 14.39 12.37
C TRP A 89 3.04 13.38 13.05
N ARG A 90 3.23 12.20 12.44
CA ARG A 90 4.17 11.18 12.90
C ARG A 90 4.76 10.40 11.73
N THR A 91 6.01 9.99 11.86
CA THR A 91 6.68 9.07 10.94
C THR A 91 7.18 7.84 11.69
N GLY A 92 7.40 6.75 10.97
CA GLY A 92 7.91 5.50 11.54
C GLY A 92 8.20 4.47 10.45
N ARG A 93 8.47 3.23 10.85
CA ARG A 93 8.72 2.12 9.93
C ARG A 93 7.94 0.88 10.34
N CYS A 94 7.51 0.10 9.36
CA CYS A 94 6.93 -1.20 9.59
C CYS A 94 7.96 -2.15 10.20
N ASP A 95 7.52 -3.00 11.13
CA ASP A 95 8.32 -4.09 11.65
C ASP A 95 8.50 -5.22 10.62
N ARG A 96 9.18 -6.32 11.01
CA ARG A 96 9.43 -7.49 10.14
C ARG A 96 8.16 -8.19 9.65
N GLN A 97 7.01 -7.95 10.29
CA GLN A 97 5.72 -8.49 9.91
C GLN A 97 4.88 -7.48 9.11
N GLY A 98 5.44 -6.33 8.73
CA GLY A 98 4.75 -5.30 7.98
C GLY A 98 3.83 -4.44 8.86
N ARG A 99 4.03 -4.42 10.18
CA ARG A 99 3.15 -3.74 11.14
C ARG A 99 3.72 -2.42 11.62
N TYR A 100 2.86 -1.44 11.84
CA TYR A 100 3.22 -0.21 12.53
C TYR A 100 2.07 0.26 13.41
N THR A 101 2.35 0.48 14.69
CA THR A 101 1.32 0.84 15.68
C THR A 101 1.54 2.25 16.21
N PHE A 102 0.46 3.01 16.32
CA PHE A 102 0.47 4.33 16.94
C PHE A 102 -0.82 4.60 17.73
N THR A 103 -0.74 5.53 18.69
CA THR A 103 -1.89 6.06 19.40
C THR A 103 -2.25 7.42 18.80
N PRO A 104 -3.43 7.59 18.18
CA PRO A 104 -3.85 8.88 17.64
C PRO A 104 -4.16 9.89 18.75
N ASP A 105 -3.93 11.17 18.47
CA ASP A 105 -4.41 12.26 19.32
C ASP A 105 -5.91 12.49 19.10
N LEU A 106 -6.73 11.94 19.99
CA LEU A 106 -8.20 11.99 19.86
C LEU A 106 -8.82 13.37 20.13
N SER A 107 -8.03 14.39 20.49
CA SER A 107 -8.52 15.77 20.46
C SER A 107 -8.72 16.26 19.01
N ARG A 108 -8.06 15.61 18.04
CA ARG A 108 -8.08 15.93 16.61
C ARG A 108 -9.02 14.99 15.87
N ARG A 109 -10.30 15.34 15.84
CA ARG A 109 -11.36 14.57 15.16
C ARG A 109 -11.31 14.73 13.65
N GLY A 110 -11.72 13.69 12.93
CA GLY A 110 -11.86 13.71 11.47
C GLY A 110 -11.03 12.66 10.75
N ARG A 111 -10.68 12.95 9.49
CA ARG A 111 -9.98 12.01 8.61
C ARG A 111 -8.48 12.01 8.89
N TRP A 112 -7.99 10.90 9.43
CA TRP A 112 -6.58 10.56 9.49
C TRP A 112 -6.18 9.84 8.21
N THR A 113 -5.00 10.16 7.67
CA THR A 113 -4.44 9.47 6.49
C THR A 113 -3.12 8.83 6.88
N VAL A 114 -2.97 7.54 6.63
CA VAL A 114 -1.69 6.84 6.82
C VAL A 114 -1.18 6.36 5.48
N ARG A 115 0.02 6.79 5.10
CA ARG A 115 0.72 6.36 3.90
C ARG A 115 1.85 5.40 4.28
N VAL A 116 1.98 4.32 3.52
CA VAL A 116 3.11 3.38 3.58
C VAL A 116 3.85 3.36 2.24
N GLU A 117 5.16 3.23 2.29
CA GLU A 117 6.01 3.26 1.09
C GLU A 117 7.26 2.39 1.27
N SER A 118 7.58 1.60 0.25
CA SER A 118 8.82 0.83 0.19
C SER A 118 9.18 0.51 -1.26
N GLU A 119 10.45 0.68 -1.63
CA GLU A 119 11.00 0.26 -2.94
C GLU A 119 10.18 0.75 -4.14
N GLY A 120 9.73 2.01 -4.11
CA GLY A 120 8.92 2.60 -5.19
C GLY A 120 7.45 2.17 -5.22
N HIS A 121 7.03 1.31 -4.29
CA HIS A 121 5.64 0.92 -4.08
C HIS A 121 5.05 1.71 -2.91
N SER A 122 3.80 2.16 -3.04
CA SER A 122 3.13 2.89 -1.97
C SER A 122 1.63 2.66 -1.99
N ASN A 123 1.01 2.78 -0.83
CA ASN A 123 -0.44 2.89 -0.71
C ASN A 123 -0.78 3.71 0.54
N PHE A 124 -2.06 4.05 0.72
CA PHE A 124 -2.56 4.77 1.87
C PHE A 124 -3.92 4.25 2.31
N ILE A 125 -4.24 4.52 3.58
CA ILE A 125 -5.54 4.24 4.18
C ILE A 125 -6.05 5.50 4.87
N ASN A 126 -7.37 5.72 4.80
CA ASN A 126 -8.05 6.77 5.54
C ASN A 126 -8.83 6.15 6.70
N ILE A 127 -8.70 6.75 7.88
CA ILE A 127 -9.37 6.31 9.10
C ILE A 127 -10.14 7.51 9.66
N VAL A 128 -11.44 7.34 9.91
CA VAL A 128 -12.29 8.41 10.45
C VAL A 128 -12.47 8.19 11.95
N LEU A 129 -11.99 9.15 12.77
CA LEU A 129 -11.97 9.10 14.24
C LEU A 129 -12.69 10.29 14.91
#